data_AF-A0A8S0XVG1-F1
#
_entry.id   AF-A0A8S0XVG1-F1
#
_cell.length_a   1.000
_cell.length_b   1.000
_cell.length_c   1.000
_cell.angle_alpha   90.00
_cell.angle_beta   90.00
_cell.angle_gamma   90.00
#
_symmetry.space_group_name_H-M   'P 1'
#
loop_
_entity.id
_entity.type
_entity.pdbx_description
1 polymer ?
#
loop_
_entity_poly.entity_id
_entity_poly.type
_entity_poly.pdbx_seq_one_letter_code
_entity_poly.pdbx_strand_id
1 'polypeptide(L)'
;MNSIRVIIKDKTKCRKGFTIIEMIIVIALAASITTVQIRVISKYMRLHREEVNYSRELFYVNEAFMIIEHQVESAKYIDIKDNMIVLRRYDDRGYDYIKKHNDNYIVISYGSNNSSTLNNILKGIEDFRVEKYGRIFYISIDMGKGSSYKRCFGIERKKLKEGLY
;
A
#
# COMPACT_ATOMS: atom_id res chain seq x y z
N MET A 1 11.34 6.83 82.01
CA MET A 1 11.94 7.30 80.73
C MET A 1 11.45 6.59 79.46
N ASN A 2 10.63 5.52 79.53
CA ASN A 2 10.10 4.84 78.33
C ASN A 2 8.84 5.49 77.72
N SER A 3 8.00 6.14 78.52
CA SER A 3 6.73 6.73 78.02
C SER A 3 6.96 7.89 77.05
N ILE A 4 7.98 8.72 77.28
CA ILE A 4 8.28 9.89 76.43
C ILE A 4 8.80 9.45 75.05
N ARG A 5 9.63 8.38 74.99
CA ARG A 5 10.11 7.83 73.72
C ARG A 5 8.99 7.19 72.89
N VAL A 6 8.00 6.57 73.53
CA VAL A 6 6.83 5.99 72.85
C VAL A 6 5.95 7.10 72.24
N ILE A 7 5.68 8.18 72.98
CA ILE A 7 4.89 9.33 72.50
C ILE A 7 5.57 10.06 71.32
N ILE A 8 6.89 10.21 71.35
CA ILE A 8 7.66 10.84 70.25
C ILE A 8 7.70 9.94 69.00
N LYS A 9 7.79 8.62 69.18
CA LYS A 9 7.76 7.62 68.10
C LYS A 9 6.37 7.52 67.45
N ASP A 10 5.31 7.82 68.20
CA ASP A 10 3.94 7.85 67.70
C ASP A 10 3.62 9.16 66.96
N LYS A 11 4.11 10.32 67.45
CA LYS A 11 3.99 11.61 66.76
C LYS A 11 4.71 11.67 65.40
N THR A 12 5.80 10.93 65.23
CA THR A 12 6.54 10.83 63.96
C THR A 12 5.86 9.93 62.93
N LYS A 13 4.82 9.20 63.31
CA LYS A 13 3.96 8.38 62.44
C LYS A 13 2.63 9.05 62.07
N CYS A 14 2.49 10.35 62.27
CA CYS A 14 1.33 11.08 61.77
C CYS A 14 1.39 11.08 60.23
N ARG A 15 0.58 10.24 59.57
CA ARG A 15 0.45 10.22 58.11
C ARG A 15 0.02 11.63 57.69
N LYS A 16 0.86 12.33 56.92
CA LYS A 16 0.49 13.64 56.37
C LYS A 16 -0.71 13.42 55.43
N GLY A 17 -1.87 13.93 55.83
CA GLY A 17 -3.05 13.98 54.97
C GLY A 17 -2.85 15.06 53.90
N PHE A 18 -3.43 14.84 52.72
CA PHE A 18 -3.46 15.84 51.67
C PHE A 18 -4.66 16.76 51.88
N THR A 19 -4.47 18.04 51.65
CA THR A 19 -5.57 18.99 51.61
C THR A 19 -6.38 18.80 50.33
N ILE A 20 -7.66 19.17 50.36
CA ILE A 20 -8.54 19.11 49.19
C ILE A 20 -7.96 19.96 48.03
N ILE A 21 -7.33 21.10 48.36
CA ILE A 21 -6.72 21.99 47.36
C ILE A 21 -5.54 21.33 46.66
N GLU A 22 -4.64 20.66 47.40
CA GLU A 22 -3.53 19.90 46.82
C GLU A 22 -4.01 18.80 45.88
N MET A 23 -5.07 18.08 46.27
CA MET A 23 -5.67 17.05 45.41
C MET A 23 -6.25 17.64 44.12
N ILE A 24 -6.94 18.79 44.19
CA ILE A 24 -7.49 19.46 43.00
C ILE A 24 -6.36 19.90 42.05
N ILE A 25 -5.27 20.45 42.58
CA ILE A 25 -4.12 20.87 41.78
C ILE A 25 -3.48 19.67 41.08
N VAL A 26 -3.28 18.56 41.79
CA VAL A 26 -2.71 17.33 41.22
C VAL A 26 -3.62 16.76 40.12
N ILE A 27 -4.94 16.73 40.33
CA ILE A 27 -5.90 16.26 39.32
C ILE A 27 -5.88 17.19 38.09
N ALA A 28 -5.84 18.50 38.29
CA ALA A 28 -5.78 19.46 37.19
C ALA A 28 -4.52 19.29 36.35
N LEU A 29 -3.35 19.12 37.00
CA LEU A 29 -2.08 18.87 36.33
C LEU A 29 -2.08 17.52 35.59
N ALA A 30 -2.60 16.46 36.22
CA ALA A 30 -2.73 15.16 35.60
C ALA A 30 -3.62 15.23 34.35
N ALA A 31 -4.80 15.86 34.48
CA ALA A 31 -5.73 16.03 33.37
C ALA A 31 -5.12 16.84 32.22
N SER A 32 -4.38 17.91 32.49
CA SER A 32 -3.73 18.70 31.44
C SER A 32 -2.67 17.90 30.69
N ILE A 33 -1.83 17.14 31.41
CA ILE A 33 -0.81 16.29 30.81
C ILE A 33 -1.46 15.19 29.96
N THR A 34 -2.44 14.49 30.51
CA THR A 34 -3.14 13.40 29.80
C THR A 34 -3.84 13.91 28.54
N THR A 35 -4.45 15.10 28.58
CA THR A 35 -5.11 15.69 27.39
C THR A 35 -4.13 15.94 26.25
N VAL A 36 -2.93 16.44 26.55
CA VAL A 36 -1.88 16.63 25.53
C VAL A 36 -1.43 15.29 24.96
N GLN A 37 -1.23 14.28 25.79
CA GLN A 37 -0.84 12.94 25.36
C GLN A 37 -1.88 12.32 24.42
N ILE A 38 -3.18 12.42 24.74
CA ILE A 38 -4.27 11.91 23.90
C ILE A 38 -4.24 12.55 22.51
N ARG A 39 -4.00 13.87 22.43
CA ARG A 39 -3.89 14.57 21.14
C ARG A 39 -2.71 14.08 20.31
N VAL A 40 -1.56 13.90 20.94
CA VAL A 40 -0.35 13.40 20.28
C VAL A 40 -0.57 11.97 19.75
N ILE A 41 -1.09 11.08 20.59
CA ILE A 41 -1.37 9.69 20.22
C ILE A 41 -2.38 9.64 19.06
N SER A 42 -3.47 10.41 19.15
CA SER A 42 -4.50 10.43 18.09
C SER A 42 -3.93 10.89 16.75
N LYS A 43 -3.06 11.92 16.76
CA LYS A 43 -2.38 12.38 15.55
C LYS A 43 -1.45 11.30 14.99
N TYR A 44 -0.66 10.67 15.84
CA TYR A 44 0.29 9.64 15.42
C TYR A 44 -0.43 8.40 14.89
N MET A 45 -1.52 7.97 15.52
CA MET A 45 -2.35 6.86 15.03
C MET A 45 -2.91 7.14 13.63
N ARG A 46 -3.32 8.39 13.35
CA ARG A 46 -3.79 8.77 12.03
C ARG A 46 -2.67 8.68 10.99
N LEU A 47 -1.52 9.28 11.27
CA LEU A 47 -0.35 9.26 10.39
C LEU A 47 0.14 7.82 10.14
N HIS A 48 0.22 7.01 11.19
CA HIS A 48 0.60 5.62 11.08
C HIS A 48 -0.38 4.82 10.19
N ARG A 49 -1.68 5.08 10.30
CA ARG A 49 -2.68 4.44 9.44
C ARG A 49 -2.53 4.86 7.97
N GLU A 50 -2.22 6.13 7.71
CA GLU A 50 -1.95 6.65 6.37
C GLU A 50 -0.70 5.97 5.78
N GLU A 51 0.38 5.88 6.56
CA GLU A 51 1.64 5.23 6.16
C GLU A 51 1.46 3.73 5.89
N VAL A 52 0.75 3.01 6.76
CA VAL A 52 0.42 1.58 6.55
C VAL A 52 -0.39 1.38 5.28
N ASN A 53 -1.35 2.26 5.00
CA ASN A 53 -2.13 2.18 3.76
C ASN A 53 -1.25 2.44 2.52
N TYR A 54 -0.40 3.45 2.56
CA TYR A 54 0.54 3.76 1.48
C TYR A 54 1.52 2.60 1.23
N SER A 55 2.09 2.03 2.30
CA SER A 55 3.00 0.88 2.23
C SER A 55 2.33 -0.33 1.59
N ARG A 56 1.08 -0.64 2.00
CA ARG A 56 0.30 -1.73 1.40
C ARG A 56 0.00 -1.48 -0.08
N GLU A 57 -0.37 -0.26 -0.43
CA GLU A 57 -0.64 0.13 -1.82
C GLU A 57 0.60 -0.06 -2.70
N LEU A 58 1.74 0.48 -2.26
CA LEU A 58 3.03 0.32 -2.93
C LEU A 58 3.43 -1.16 -3.08
N PHE A 59 3.21 -1.97 -2.04
CA PHE A 59 3.48 -3.41 -2.09
C PHE A 59 2.65 -4.11 -3.19
N TYR A 60 1.34 -3.87 -3.23
CA TYR A 60 0.48 -4.51 -4.24
C TYR A 60 0.77 -4.02 -5.66
N VAL A 61 1.10 -2.74 -5.83
CA VAL A 61 1.49 -2.20 -7.14
C VAL A 61 2.82 -2.80 -7.60
N ASN A 62 3.79 -2.98 -6.70
CA ASN A 62 5.05 -3.63 -7.03
C ASN A 62 4.86 -5.12 -7.39
N GLU A 63 4.03 -5.85 -6.65
CA GLU A 63 3.62 -7.22 -7.00
C GLU A 63 2.96 -7.26 -8.39
N ALA A 64 2.06 -6.32 -8.69
CA ALA A 64 1.44 -6.22 -10.00
C ALA A 64 2.49 -6.03 -11.11
N PHE A 65 3.47 -5.15 -10.89
CA PHE A 65 4.58 -4.99 -11.84
C PHE A 65 5.42 -6.26 -11.98
N MET A 66 5.74 -6.97 -10.89
CA MET A 66 6.49 -8.23 -10.95
C MET A 66 5.74 -9.32 -11.71
N ILE A 67 4.42 -9.44 -11.50
CA ILE A 67 3.59 -10.37 -12.25
C ILE A 67 3.62 -10.02 -13.74
N ILE A 68 3.45 -8.74 -14.09
CA ILE A 68 3.49 -8.31 -15.48
C ILE A 68 4.87 -8.57 -16.10
N GLU A 69 5.95 -8.25 -15.40
CA GLU A 69 7.33 -8.53 -15.80
C GLU A 69 7.53 -10.02 -16.10
N HIS A 70 7.09 -10.88 -15.18
CA HIS A 70 7.18 -12.33 -15.35
C HIS A 70 6.40 -12.82 -16.58
N GLN A 71 5.20 -12.29 -16.83
CA GLN A 71 4.40 -12.65 -18.01
C GLN A 71 5.04 -12.16 -19.33
N VAL A 72 5.66 -10.98 -19.29
CA VAL A 72 6.40 -10.37 -20.41
C VAL A 72 7.63 -11.21 -20.75
N GLU A 73 8.44 -11.59 -19.76
CA GLU A 73 9.63 -12.43 -19.95
C GLU A 73 9.29 -13.85 -20.44
N SER A 74 8.16 -14.38 -19.95
CA SER A 74 7.67 -15.70 -20.34
C SER A 74 7.03 -15.74 -21.73
N ALA A 75 6.78 -14.59 -22.36
CA ALA A 75 6.17 -14.53 -23.66
C ALA A 75 7.18 -14.74 -24.81
N LYS A 76 6.73 -15.40 -25.88
CA LYS A 76 7.49 -15.59 -27.11
C LYS A 76 7.71 -14.28 -27.84
N TYR A 77 6.64 -13.48 -27.93
CA TYR A 77 6.66 -12.14 -28.49
C TYR A 77 5.69 -11.22 -27.74
N ILE A 78 6.03 -9.94 -27.73
CA ILE A 78 5.23 -8.90 -27.08
C ILE A 78 4.82 -7.86 -28.10
N ASP A 79 3.56 -7.45 -28.04
CA ASP A 79 3.06 -6.27 -28.73
C ASP A 79 2.20 -5.42 -27.81
N ILE A 80 2.14 -4.12 -28.09
CA ILE A 80 1.31 -3.17 -27.33
C ILE A 80 0.27 -2.62 -28.30
N LYS A 81 -1.00 -2.83 -27.99
CA LYS A 81 -2.13 -2.39 -28.82
C LYS A 81 -3.27 -1.92 -27.93
N ASP A 82 -3.89 -0.80 -28.30
CA ASP A 82 -5.10 -0.29 -27.66
C ASP A 82 -5.03 -0.25 -26.12
N ASN A 83 -3.92 0.27 -25.58
CA ASN A 83 -3.66 0.36 -24.14
C ASN A 83 -3.58 -1.00 -23.41
N MET A 84 -3.20 -2.05 -24.14
CA MET A 84 -3.06 -3.42 -23.62
C MET A 84 -1.71 -4.02 -24.02
N ILE A 85 -1.24 -4.97 -23.21
CA ILE A 85 -0.06 -5.78 -23.51
C ILE A 85 -0.55 -7.11 -24.08
N VAL A 86 -0.13 -7.41 -25.30
CA VAL A 86 -0.45 -8.65 -26.01
C VAL A 86 0.76 -9.57 -25.96
N LEU A 87 0.57 -10.76 -25.42
CA LEU A 87 1.61 -11.75 -25.14
C LEU A 87 1.39 -12.99 -26.01
N ARG A 88 2.31 -13.31 -26.91
CA ARG A 88 2.28 -14.57 -27.67
C ARG A 88 2.85 -15.69 -26.81
N ARG A 89 2.13 -16.80 -26.66
CA ARG A 89 2.60 -17.96 -25.90
C ARG A 89 3.62 -18.80 -26.69
N TYR A 90 4.50 -19.49 -25.98
CA TYR A 90 5.46 -20.43 -26.56
C TYR A 90 4.85 -21.72 -27.09
N ASP A 91 3.75 -22.16 -26.49
CA ASP A 91 3.01 -23.37 -26.89
C ASP A 91 2.17 -23.17 -28.16
N ASP A 92 2.28 -22.01 -28.81
CA ASP A 92 1.57 -21.59 -30.01
C ASP A 92 0.03 -21.65 -29.91
N ARG A 93 -0.53 -21.79 -28.69
CA ARG A 93 -1.97 -21.88 -28.43
C ARG A 93 -2.73 -20.55 -28.48
N GLY A 94 -2.06 -19.47 -28.87
CA GLY A 94 -2.69 -18.16 -29.02
C GLY A 94 -1.96 -17.05 -28.29
N TYR A 95 -2.74 -16.08 -27.82
CA TYR A 95 -2.28 -14.87 -27.17
C TYR A 95 -2.97 -14.69 -25.81
N ASP A 96 -2.22 -14.16 -24.87
CA ASP A 96 -2.75 -13.67 -23.60
C ASP A 96 -2.68 -12.14 -23.58
N TYR A 97 -3.54 -11.52 -22.77
CA TYR A 97 -3.77 -10.07 -22.81
C TYR A 97 -3.77 -9.49 -21.41
N ILE A 98 -2.88 -8.54 -21.13
CA ILE A 98 -2.91 -7.76 -19.89
C ILE A 98 -3.57 -6.41 -20.16
N LYS A 99 -4.63 -6.11 -19.43
CA LYS A 99 -5.49 -4.95 -19.69
C LYS A 99 -6.27 -4.48 -18.47
N LYS A 100 -6.83 -3.28 -18.59
CA LYS A 100 -7.88 -2.77 -17.71
C LYS A 100 -9.18 -3.57 -17.93
N HIS A 101 -9.87 -3.90 -16.85
CA HIS A 101 -11.15 -4.60 -16.88
C HIS A 101 -12.12 -3.99 -15.85
N ASN A 102 -13.39 -3.83 -16.22
CA ASN A 102 -14.45 -3.26 -15.39
C ASN A 102 -14.03 -1.98 -14.64
N ASP A 103 -13.27 -1.11 -15.31
CA ASP A 103 -12.75 0.18 -14.87
C ASP A 103 -11.86 0.23 -13.63
N ASN A 104 -11.77 -0.85 -12.84
CA ASN A 104 -11.11 -0.85 -11.53
C ASN A 104 -10.10 -2.00 -11.33
N TYR A 105 -9.86 -2.79 -12.37
CA TYR A 105 -9.03 -3.98 -12.31
C TYR A 105 -7.99 -3.99 -13.42
N ILE A 106 -6.80 -4.49 -13.10
CA ILE A 106 -5.85 -4.98 -14.09
C ILE A 106 -5.96 -6.50 -14.08
N VAL A 107 -6.18 -7.08 -15.26
CA VAL A 107 -6.33 -8.54 -15.42
C VAL A 107 -5.42 -9.06 -16.50
N ILE A 108 -5.12 -10.35 -16.42
CA ILE A 108 -4.65 -11.15 -17.56
C ILE A 108 -5.81 -12.01 -18.08
N SER A 109 -6.07 -11.92 -19.38
CA SER A 109 -7.05 -12.71 -20.11
C SER A 109 -6.34 -13.76 -20.94
N TYR A 110 -6.69 -15.03 -20.77
CA TYR A 110 -5.99 -16.13 -21.43
C TYR A 110 -6.64 -16.56 -22.74
N GLY A 111 -5.83 -16.75 -23.78
CA GLY A 111 -6.24 -17.29 -25.09
C GLY A 111 -7.07 -16.35 -25.97
N SER A 112 -7.84 -15.42 -25.40
CA SER A 112 -8.57 -14.39 -26.14
C SER A 112 -8.64 -13.08 -25.36
N ASN A 113 -8.86 -11.96 -26.06
CA ASN A 113 -8.96 -10.65 -25.41
C ASN A 113 -10.16 -10.59 -24.45
N ASN A 114 -11.31 -11.11 -24.85
CA ASN A 114 -12.54 -11.11 -24.04
C ASN A 114 -12.82 -12.51 -23.45
N SER A 115 -11.78 -13.17 -22.95
CA SER A 115 -11.94 -14.49 -22.36
C SER A 115 -12.78 -14.41 -21.09
N SER A 116 -13.56 -15.46 -20.83
CA SER A 116 -14.16 -15.68 -19.51
C SER A 116 -13.11 -16.13 -18.48
N THR A 117 -11.95 -16.61 -18.93
CA THR A 117 -10.82 -16.98 -18.07
C THR A 117 -9.92 -15.77 -17.82
N LEU A 118 -10.24 -15.05 -16.74
CA LEU A 118 -9.53 -13.86 -16.29
C LEU A 118 -8.87 -14.12 -14.93
N ASN A 119 -7.61 -13.73 -14.78
CA ASN A 119 -6.96 -13.62 -13.47
C ASN A 119 -6.71 -12.16 -13.13
N ASN A 120 -7.09 -11.78 -11.91
CA ASN A 120 -6.85 -10.43 -11.41
C ASN A 120 -5.38 -10.26 -11.02
N ILE A 121 -4.73 -9.24 -11.55
CA ILE A 121 -3.38 -8.82 -11.17
C ILE A 121 -3.46 -7.77 -10.06
N LEU A 122 -4.29 -6.74 -10.26
CA LEU A 122 -4.48 -5.64 -9.31
C LEU A 122 -5.92 -5.17 -9.29
N LYS A 123 -6.39 -4.72 -8.13
CA LYS A 123 -7.74 -4.19 -7.90
C LYS A 123 -7.65 -2.80 -7.29
N GLY A 124 -8.67 -1.97 -7.45
CA GLY A 124 -8.70 -0.65 -6.83
C GLY A 124 -7.93 0.41 -7.61
N ILE A 125 -7.72 0.18 -8.92
CA ILE A 125 -7.06 1.15 -9.78
C ILE A 125 -8.06 2.17 -10.33
N GLU A 126 -7.63 3.42 -10.43
CA GLU A 126 -8.38 4.45 -11.15
C GLU A 126 -8.05 4.38 -12.64
N ASP A 127 -6.77 4.23 -12.97
CA ASP A 127 -6.35 4.10 -14.36
C ASP A 127 -5.16 3.16 -14.58
N PHE A 128 -5.10 2.64 -15.81
CA PHE A 128 -4.03 1.78 -16.30
C PHE A 128 -3.67 2.21 -17.69
N ARG A 129 -2.43 2.66 -17.90
CA ARG A 129 -1.93 3.15 -19.19
C ARG A 129 -0.67 2.40 -19.62
N VAL A 130 -0.59 2.07 -20.89
CA VAL A 130 0.54 1.36 -21.50
C VAL A 130 1.02 2.12 -22.74
N GLU A 131 2.24 2.64 -22.68
CA GLU A 131 2.81 3.51 -23.71
C GLU A 131 4.08 2.89 -24.30
N LYS A 132 4.12 2.66 -25.61
CA LYS A 132 5.27 2.05 -26.30
C LYS A 132 6.18 3.10 -26.91
N TYR A 133 7.48 3.01 -26.62
CA TYR A 133 8.53 3.84 -27.21
C TYR A 133 9.66 2.96 -27.74
N GLY A 134 9.64 2.69 -29.05
CA GLY A 134 10.67 1.89 -29.71
C GLY A 134 10.75 0.44 -29.20
N ARG A 135 11.80 0.15 -28.42
CA ARG A 135 12.09 -1.17 -27.80
C ARG A 135 11.74 -1.23 -26.32
N ILE A 136 11.11 -0.20 -25.77
CA ILE A 136 10.62 -0.20 -24.39
C ILE A 136 9.14 0.15 -24.39
N PHE A 137 8.47 -0.17 -23.29
CA PHE A 137 7.15 0.36 -22.99
C PHE A 137 7.06 0.72 -21.51
N TYR A 138 6.25 1.72 -21.22
CA TYR A 138 5.95 2.13 -19.86
C TYR A 138 4.55 1.67 -19.49
N ILE A 139 4.42 1.22 -18.26
CA ILE A 139 3.13 1.01 -17.62
C ILE A 139 2.97 2.08 -16.55
N SER A 140 1.83 2.75 -16.57
CA SER A 140 1.40 3.67 -15.53
C SER A 140 0.14 3.13 -14.86
N ILE A 141 0.16 3.03 -13.54
CA ILE A 141 -0.95 2.60 -12.68
C ILE A 141 -1.30 3.76 -11.77
N ASP A 142 -2.50 4.29 -11.91
CA ASP A 142 -3.03 5.35 -11.06
C ASP A 142 -3.93 4.71 -10.00
N MET A 143 -3.58 4.90 -8.74
CA MET A 143 -4.38 4.50 -7.59
C MET A 143 -5.21 5.70 -7.16
N GLY A 144 -6.53 5.52 -6.95
CA GLY A 144 -7.51 6.61 -6.77
C GLY A 144 -7.31 7.60 -5.61
N LYS A 145 -6.19 7.53 -4.89
CA LYS A 145 -5.76 8.47 -3.86
C LYS A 145 -4.71 9.47 -4.36
N GLY A 146 -4.58 9.64 -5.67
CA GLY A 146 -3.62 10.55 -6.30
C GLY A 146 -2.19 10.02 -6.38
N SER A 147 -1.99 8.71 -6.14
CA SER A 147 -0.68 8.06 -6.27
C SER A 147 -0.58 7.41 -7.64
N SER A 148 0.38 7.88 -8.45
CA SER A 148 0.65 7.35 -9.78
C SER A 148 2.00 6.62 -9.77
N TYR A 149 2.01 5.38 -10.24
CA TYR A 149 3.18 4.53 -10.28
C TYR A 149 3.54 4.23 -11.72
N LYS A 150 4.79 4.47 -12.12
CA LYS A 150 5.27 4.22 -13.49
C LYS A 150 6.47 3.31 -13.48
N ARG A 151 6.46 2.27 -14.32
CA ARG A 151 7.61 1.38 -14.53
C ARG A 151 7.86 1.14 -16.01
N CYS A 152 9.13 1.03 -16.36
CA CYS A 152 9.61 0.77 -17.72
C CYS A 152 9.94 -0.71 -17.90
N PHE A 153 9.62 -1.26 -19.06
CA PHE A 153 9.87 -2.65 -19.42
C PHE A 153 10.53 -2.72 -20.81
N GLY A 154 11.48 -3.64 -20.96
CA GLY A 154 12.13 -3.94 -22.22
C GLY A 154 11.27 -4.82 -23.13
N ILE A 155 11.33 -4.56 -24.44
CA ILE A 155 10.79 -5.45 -25.48
C ILE A 155 11.98 -6.12 -26.15
N GLU A 156 12.46 -7.20 -25.54
CA GLU A 156 13.58 -7.97 -26.11
C GLU A 156 13.16 -8.74 -27.37
N ARG A 157 11.92 -9.25 -27.37
CA ARG A 157 11.37 -10.12 -28.42
C ARG A 157 10.13 -9.46 -29.04
N LYS A 158 10.36 -8.55 -29.97
CA LYS A 158 9.28 -7.94 -30.77
C LYS A 158 8.88 -8.87 -31.90
N LYS A 159 7.59 -8.91 -32.24
CA LYS A 159 7.16 -9.51 -33.51
C LYS A 159 7.94 -8.81 -34.64
N LEU A 160 8.82 -9.54 -35.32
CA LEU A 160 9.45 -9.05 -36.55
C LEU A 160 8.29 -8.70 -37.49
N LYS A 161 8.22 -7.45 -37.95
CA LYS A 161 7.36 -7.11 -39.07
C LYS A 161 7.92 -7.86 -40.27
N GLU A 162 7.32 -8.99 -40.60
CA GLU A 162 7.37 -9.50 -41.96
C GLU A 162 6.00 -9.24 -42.57
N GLY A 163 6.02 -8.46 -43.65
CA GLY A 163 4.86 -8.30 -44.49
C GLY A 163 4.44 -9.66 -45.03
N LEU A 164 3.15 -9.93 -44.93
CA LEU A 164 2.33 -10.57 -45.94
C LEU A 164 0.91 -10.50 -45.40
N TYR A 165 0.12 -9.67 -46.09
CA TYR A 165 -1.33 -9.81 -46.13
C TYR A 165 -1.68 -11.19 -46.69
#